data_AF-A0A067SGA3-F1
#
_entry.id   AF-A0A067SGA3-F1
#
_cell.length_a   1.000
_cell.length_b   1.000
_cell.length_c   1.000
_cell.angle_alpha   90.00
_cell.angle_beta   90.00
_cell.angle_gamma   90.00
#
_symmetry.space_group_name_H-M   'P 1'
#
loop_
_entity.id
_entity.type
_entity.pdbx_description
1 polymer ?
#
loop_
_entity_poly.entity_id
_entity_poly.type
_entity_poly.pdbx_seq_one_letter_code
_entity_poly.pdbx_strand_id
1 'polypeptide(L)' 'FRWVALQLSELENCLSEYEIRKKMKSLPKGLDEIYERMLKAIDDDYRADTMTFLEWLSFSKRPMKVAEIAEAITVDFK' A
#
# COMPACT_ATOMS: atom_id res chain seq x y z
N PHE A 1 -2.37 11.06 -11.58
CA PHE A 1 -3.16 9.90 -12.05
C PHE A 1 -3.34 8.79 -10.99
N ARG A 2 -2.30 8.35 -10.25
CA ARG A 2 -2.43 7.25 -9.27
C ARG A 2 -3.47 7.48 -8.16
N TRP A 3 -3.57 8.70 -7.62
CA TRP A 3 -4.54 9.03 -6.57
C TRP A 3 -5.99 8.74 -6.99
N VAL A 4 -6.40 9.23 -8.16
CA VAL A 4 -7.75 8.99 -8.71
C VAL A 4 -8.00 7.50 -8.92
N ALA A 5 -7.03 6.76 -9.45
CA ALA A 5 -7.16 5.31 -9.64
C ALA A 5 -7.36 4.57 -8.31
N LEU A 6 -6.64 4.96 -7.26
CA LEU A 6 -6.78 4.37 -5.92
C LEU A 6 -8.13 4.73 -5.28
N GLN A 7 -8.60 5.96 -5.43
CA GLN A 7 -9.93 6.36 -4.97
C GLN A 7 -11.05 5.57 -5.67
N LEU A 8 -10.93 5.33 -6.99
CA LEU A 8 -11.89 4.51 -7.73
C LEU A 8 -11.88 3.05 -7.25
N SER A 9 -10.70 2.47 -6.99
CA SER A 9 -10.59 1.10 -6.48
C SER A 9 -11.26 0.92 -5.10
N GLU A 10 -11.31 1.96 -4.27
CA GLU A 10 -12.04 1.87 -2.99
C GLU A 10 -13.56 1.76 -3.20
N LEU A 11 -14.09 2.31 -4.29
CA LEU A 11 -15.51 2.33 -4.61
C LEU A 11 -15.97 1.09 -5.40
N GLU A 12 -15.04 0.36 -6.01
CA GLU A 12 -15.32 -0.80 -6.86
C GLU A 12 -16.11 -1.91 -6.13
N ASN A 13 -15.90 -2.06 -4.83
CA ASN A 13 -16.56 -3.08 -4.02
C ASN A 13 -17.89 -2.64 -3.39
N CYS A 14 -18.40 -1.43 -3.69
CA CYS A 14 -19.69 -0.97 -3.18
C CYS A 14 -20.85 -1.58 -3.99
N LEU A 15 -21.81 -2.19 -3.31
CA LEU A 15 -22.95 -2.89 -3.94
C LEU A 15 -24.23 -2.05 -3.98
N SER A 16 -24.21 -0.85 -3.40
CA SER A 16 -25.37 0.05 -3.34
C SER A 16 -24.98 1.53 -3.38
N GLU A 17 -25.93 2.37 -3.81
CA GLU A 17 -25.76 3.83 -3.78
C GLU A 17 -25.49 4.35 -2.35
N TYR A 18 -26.14 3.74 -1.35
CA TYR A 18 -25.91 4.07 0.05
C TYR A 18 -24.44 3.84 0.46
N GLU A 19 -23.86 2.69 0.09
CA GLU A 19 -22.46 2.38 0.37
C GLU A 19 -21.50 3.32 -0.36
N ILE A 20 -21.79 3.64 -1.62
CA ILE A 20 -21.00 4.62 -2.39
C ILE A 20 -21.00 5.98 -1.67
N ARG A 21 -22.19 6.51 -1.33
CA ARG A 21 -22.32 7.80 -0.63
C ARG A 21 -21.65 7.79 0.73
N LYS A 22 -21.74 6.69 1.47
CA LYS A 22 -21.05 6.52 2.76
C LYS A 22 -19.54 6.51 2.58
N LYS A 23 -19.01 5.76 1.62
CA LYS A 23 -17.58 5.59 1.40
C LYS A 23 -16.94 6.84 0.81
N MET A 24 -17.66 7.58 -0.02
CA MET A 24 -17.27 8.92 -0.49
C MET A 24 -16.98 9.90 0.66
N LYS A 25 -17.69 9.81 1.79
CA LYS A 25 -17.44 10.68 2.96
C LYS A 25 -16.16 10.34 3.70
N SER A 26 -15.65 9.12 3.55
CA SER A 26 -14.41 8.64 4.17
C SER A 26 -13.26 8.49 3.18
N LEU A 27 -13.40 9.02 1.96
CA LEU A 27 -12.34 8.92 0.96
C LEU A 27 -11.12 9.73 1.43
N PRO A 28 -9.91 9.17 1.27
CA PRO A 28 -8.69 9.88 1.59
C PRO A 28 -8.51 11.10 0.69
N LYS A 29 -8.04 12.22 1.26
CA LYS A 29 -7.87 13.52 0.59
C LYS A 29 -6.66 13.59 -0.32
N GLY A 30 -5.73 12.65 -0.20
CA GLY A 30 -4.47 12.65 -0.95
C GLY A 30 -3.75 11.31 -0.88
N LEU A 31 -2.60 11.22 -1.54
CA LEU A 31 -1.79 10.01 -1.56
C LEU A 31 -1.28 9.62 -0.17
N ASP A 32 -0.90 10.60 0.65
CA ASP A 32 -0.34 10.35 1.99
C ASP A 32 -1.33 9.60 2.88
N GLU A 33 -2.59 10.08 2.95
CA GLU A 33 -3.65 9.41 3.71
C GLU A 33 -3.97 8.00 3.17
N ILE A 34 -3.85 7.80 1.84
CA ILE A 34 -4.04 6.46 1.23
C ILE A 34 -2.92 5.53 1.67
N TYR A 35 -1.66 5.95 1.54
CA TYR A 35 -0.52 5.13 1.91
C TYR A 35 -0.51 4.85 3.41
N GLU A 36 -0.84 5.83 4.24
CA GLU A 36 -0.97 5.65 5.69
C GLU A 36 -2.00 4.56 6.02
N ARG A 37 -3.19 4.62 5.39
CA ARG A 37 -4.23 3.61 5.57
C ARG A 37 -3.78 2.23 5.09
N MET A 38 -3.14 2.14 3.93
CA MET A 38 -2.62 0.88 3.40
C MET A 38 -1.57 0.27 4.34
N LEU A 39 -0.59 1.06 4.79
CA LEU A 39 0.47 0.62 5.69
C LEU A 39 -0.07 0.23 7.07
N LYS A 40 -1.14 0.87 7.54
CA LYS A 40 -1.84 0.50 8.79
C LYS A 40 -2.65 -0.79 8.65
N ALA A 41 -3.14 -1.11 7.45
CA ALA A 41 -3.92 -2.32 7.19
C ALA A 41 -3.05 -3.59 7.06
N ILE A 42 -1.73 -3.45 6.99
CA ILE A 42 -0.80 -4.58 7.00
C ILE A 42 -0.80 -5.20 8.39
N ASP A 43 -0.95 -6.53 8.44
CA ASP A 43 -0.87 -7.31 9.66
C ASP A 43 0.53 -7.16 10.28
N ASP A 44 0.57 -7.03 11.61
CA ASP A 44 1.78 -6.71 12.35
C ASP A 44 2.87 -7.79 12.17
N ASP A 45 2.49 -9.04 11.92
CA ASP A 45 3.41 -10.13 11.61
C ASP A 45 4.25 -9.87 10.34
N TYR A 46 3.72 -9.09 9.39
CA TYR A 46 4.40 -8.75 8.13
C TYR A 46 4.90 -7.31 8.10
N ARG A 47 4.70 -6.52 9.16
CA ARG A 47 5.03 -5.09 9.16
C ARG A 47 6.52 -4.84 9.00
N ALA A 48 7.36 -5.61 9.70
CA ALA A 48 8.81 -5.49 9.61
C ALA A 48 9.31 -5.79 8.19
N ASP A 49 8.94 -6.95 7.66
CA ASP A 49 9.32 -7.39 6.31
C ASP A 49 8.81 -6.40 5.25
N THR A 50 7.58 -5.90 5.39
CA THR A 50 7.03 -4.90 4.46
C THR A 50 7.79 -3.58 4.49
N MET A 51 8.26 -3.16 5.66
CA MET A 51 9.08 -1.94 5.74
C MET A 51 10.42 -2.14 5.02
N THR A 52 11.11 -3.26 5.28
CA THR A 52 12.33 -3.63 4.57
C THR A 52 12.09 -3.68 3.05
N PHE A 53 10.99 -4.31 2.62
CA PHE A 53 10.58 -4.34 1.22
C PHE A 53 10.48 -2.94 0.59
N LEU A 54 9.80 -2.02 1.26
CA LEU A 54 9.59 -0.66 0.76
C LEU A 54 10.87 0.16 0.73
N GLU A 55 11.74 0.00 1.72
CA GLU A 55 13.06 0.65 1.75
C GLU A 55 13.92 0.21 0.57
N TRP A 56 14.06 -1.10 0.35
CA TRP A 56 14.81 -1.65 -0.78
C TRP A 56 14.26 -1.17 -2.13
N LEU A 57 12.95 -1.19 -2.31
CA LEU A 57 12.31 -0.67 -3.51
C LEU A 57 12.58 0.82 -3.73
N SER A 58 12.52 1.62 -2.67
CA SER A 58 12.68 3.08 -2.73
C SER A 58 14.11 3.52 -3.02
N PHE A 59 15.10 2.79 -2.50
CA PHE A 59 16.52 3.16 -2.63
C PHE A 59 17.27 2.37 -3.71
N SER A 60 16.63 1.39 -4.35
CA SER A 60 17.22 0.66 -5.46
C SER A 60 17.52 1.57 -6.66
N LYS A 61 18.72 1.43 -7.24
CA LYS A 61 19.12 2.19 -8.46
C LYS A 61 18.35 1.78 -9.71
N ARG A 62 17.74 0.60 -9.69
CA ARG A 62 16.96 0.02 -10.77
C ARG A 62 15.79 -0.76 -10.17
N PRO A 63 14.70 -0.96 -10.93
CA PRO A 63 13.67 -1.91 -10.54
C PRO A 63 14.30 -3.26 -10.14
N MET A 64 14.00 -3.69 -8.93
CA MET A 64 14.42 -4.99 -8.41
C MET A 64 13.48 -6.08 -8.92
N LYS A 65 14.03 -7.27 -9.17
CA LYS A 65 13.22 -8.46 -9.48
C LYS A 65 12.61 -9.00 -8.20
N VAL A 66 11.44 -9.62 -8.29
CA VAL A 66 10.75 -10.23 -7.15
C VAL A 66 11.67 -11.16 -6.34
N ALA A 67 12.48 -11.98 -7.02
CA ALA A 67 13.46 -12.87 -6.37
C ALA A 67 14.53 -12.11 -5.57
N GLU A 68 15.06 -11.00 -6.08
CA GLU A 68 16.09 -10.19 -5.41
C GLU A 68 15.55 -9.57 -4.12
N ILE A 69 14.29 -9.14 -4.16
CA ILE A 69 13.64 -8.52 -3.02
C ILE A 69 13.26 -9.60 -1.97
N ALA A 70 12.79 -10.77 -2.42
CA ALA A 70 12.49 -11.90 -1.53
C ALA A 70 13.74 -12.38 -0.78
N GLU A 71 14.93 -12.34 -1.41
CA GLU A 71 16.20 -12.61 -0.73
C GLU A 71 16.55 -11.52 0.29
N ALA A 72 16.29 -10.25 -0.03
CA ALA A 72 16.64 -9.12 0.84
C ALA A 72 15.99 -9.22 2.23
N ILE A 73 14.77 -9.73 2.34
CA ILE A 73 14.09 -9.91 3.65
C ILE A 73 14.60 -11.10 4.47
N THR A 74 15.34 -12.03 3.86
CA THR A 74 15.93 -13.17 4.58
C THR A 74 17.27 -12.83 5.23
N VAL A 75 17.87 -11.71 4.85
CA VAL A 75 19.13 -11.24 5.40
C VAL A 75 18.85 -10.44 6.66
N ASP A 76 19.36 -10.91 7.79
CA ASP A 76 19.36 -10.11 9.02
C ASP A 76 20.42 -9.02 8.88
N PHE A 77 19.99 -7.76 8.80
CA PHE A 77 20.87 -6.58 8.70
C PHE A 77 21.21 -5.98 10.07
N LYS A 78 20.97 -6.71 11.17
CA LYS A 78 21.37 -6.32 12.53
C LYS A 78 22.87 -6.41 12.78
#